data_AF-A0A5P9HA70-F1
#
_entry.id   AF-A0A5P9HA70-F1
#
_cell.length_a   1.000
_cell.length_b   1.000
_cell.length_c   1.000
_cell.angle_alpha   90.00
_cell.angle_beta   90.00
_cell.angle_gamma   90.00
#
_symmetry.space_group_name_H-M   'P 1'
#
loop_
_entity.id
_entity.type
_entity.pdbx_description
1 polymer ?
#
loop_
_entity_poly.entity_id
_entity_poly.type
_entity_poly.pdbx_seq_one_letter_code
_entity_poly.pdbx_strand_id
1 'polypeptide(L)'
;MSAAEDYYSREDAEAAHQGEDLVFLTTKAAMEKLGFSRTTLTAKRQNDPTFPKPVVLAAGDGRRRSICWVKSELEEWMREQMKNRG
;
A
#
# COMPACT_ATOMS: atom_id res chain seq x y z
N MET A 1 41.71 19.71 -16.43
CA MET A 1 40.86 19.03 -17.42
C MET A 1 41.21 17.54 -17.35
N SER A 2 40.34 16.57 -17.11
CA SER A 2 38.92 16.46 -16.76
C SER A 2 38.74 14.97 -16.39
N ALA A 3 38.53 14.62 -15.13
CA ALA A 3 37.28 14.00 -14.65
C ALA A 3 36.56 13.17 -15.73
N ALA A 4 36.94 11.90 -15.88
CA ALA A 4 36.25 10.94 -16.75
C ALA A 4 36.21 9.50 -16.17
N GLU A 5 36.41 9.32 -14.86
CA GLU A 5 36.40 8.00 -14.21
C GLU A 5 35.22 7.76 -13.27
N ASP A 6 34.33 8.73 -13.05
CA ASP A 6 33.16 8.59 -12.17
C ASP A 6 31.83 8.61 -12.94
N TYR A 7 31.77 7.90 -14.08
CA TYR A 7 30.48 7.61 -14.70
C TYR A 7 29.85 6.42 -13.98
N TYR A 8 29.34 6.72 -12.79
CA TYR A 8 28.50 5.85 -11.98
C TYR A 8 27.59 4.97 -12.84
N SER A 9 27.66 3.66 -12.57
CA SER A 9 26.65 2.64 -12.87
C SER A 9 25.27 3.20 -12.55
N ARG A 10 24.58 3.73 -13.58
CA ARG A 10 23.28 4.38 -13.45
C ARG A 10 22.13 3.42 -13.77
N GLU A 11 22.43 2.26 -14.35
CA GLU A 11 21.44 1.32 -14.89
C GLU A 11 20.80 0.43 -13.80
N ASP A 12 21.32 0.41 -12.57
CA ASP A 12 20.78 -0.42 -11.48
C ASP A 12 19.84 0.33 -10.52
N ALA A 13 19.69 1.66 -10.67
CA ALA A 13 18.85 2.48 -9.78
C ALA A 13 17.45 2.78 -10.35
N GLU A 14 17.15 2.30 -11.55
CA GLU A 14 15.83 2.41 -12.20
C GLU A 14 15.01 1.11 -11.97
N ALA A 15 14.99 0.61 -10.74
CA ALA A 15 14.03 -0.40 -10.34
C ALA A 15 12.63 0.23 -10.35
N ALA A 16 12.03 0.16 -11.53
CA ALA A 16 10.75 0.68 -11.95
C ALA A 16 9.63 0.51 -10.91
N HIS A 17 9.29 1.60 -10.22
CA HIS A 17 7.90 1.91 -9.89
C HIS A 17 7.21 2.58 -11.10
N GLN A 18 7.43 2.06 -12.30
CA GLN A 18 6.80 2.56 -13.52
C GLN A 18 5.34 2.05 -13.56
N GLY A 19 4.40 2.95 -13.23
CA GLY A 19 3.05 2.89 -13.81
C GLY A 19 1.97 2.09 -13.08
N GLU A 20 2.01 1.96 -11.75
CA GLU A 20 0.77 1.54 -11.05
C GLU A 20 -0.14 2.75 -10.86
N ASP A 21 -1.31 2.73 -11.50
CA ASP A 21 -2.37 3.72 -11.29
C ASP A 21 -2.67 3.85 -9.79
N LEU A 22 -2.71 5.10 -9.30
CA LEU A 22 -3.10 5.38 -7.92
C LEU A 22 -4.60 5.12 -7.74
N VAL A 23 -4.94 3.90 -7.34
CA VAL A 23 -6.32 3.47 -7.13
C VAL A 23 -6.66 3.43 -5.64
N PHE A 24 -7.65 4.23 -5.25
CA PHE A 24 -8.24 4.19 -3.93
C PHE A 24 -9.43 3.22 -3.88
N LEU A 25 -9.43 2.35 -2.88
CA LEU A 25 -10.53 1.43 -2.58
C LEU A 25 -11.36 1.94 -1.40
N THR A 26 -12.67 1.70 -1.45
CA THR A 26 -13.51 1.81 -0.27
C THR A 26 -13.21 0.68 0.71
N THR A 27 -13.57 0.84 1.99
CA THR A 27 -13.44 -0.25 2.97
C THR A 27 -14.16 -1.53 2.55
N LYS A 28 -15.30 -1.41 1.85
CA LYS A 28 -16.02 -2.58 1.33
C LYS A 28 -15.20 -3.32 0.26
N ALA A 29 -14.65 -2.59 -0.70
CA ALA A 29 -13.83 -3.19 -1.76
C ALA A 29 -12.53 -3.80 -1.19
N ALA A 30 -11.92 -3.17 -0.18
CA ALA A 30 -10.76 -3.73 0.51
C ALA A 30 -11.11 -5.06 1.22
N MET A 31 -12.26 -5.13 1.91
CA MET A 31 -12.74 -6.36 2.53
C MET A 31 -12.96 -7.48 1.52
N GLU A 32 -13.62 -7.17 0.39
CA GLU A 32 -13.87 -8.14 -0.68
C GLU A 32 -12.56 -8.65 -1.28
N LYS A 33 -11.60 -7.76 -1.56
CA LYS A 33 -10.29 -8.11 -2.12
C LYS A 33 -9.48 -9.02 -1.20
N LEU A 34 -9.51 -8.76 0.10
CA LEU A 34 -8.78 -9.55 1.11
C LEU A 34 -9.54 -10.79 1.57
N GLY A 35 -10.83 -10.93 1.22
CA GLY A 35 -11.70 -11.96 1.78
C GLY A 35 -11.96 -11.79 3.28
N PHE A 36 -11.84 -10.58 3.83
CA PHE A 36 -11.93 -10.31 5.26
C PHE A 36 -13.32 -9.85 5.69
N SER A 37 -13.73 -10.28 6.88
CA SER A 37 -14.84 -9.64 7.58
C SER A 37 -14.44 -8.25 8.10
N ARG A 38 -15.42 -7.40 8.41
CA ARG A 38 -15.15 -6.06 8.97
C ARG A 38 -14.40 -6.14 10.31
N THR A 39 -14.74 -7.14 11.13
CA THR A 39 -14.08 -7.38 12.42
C THR A 39 -12.63 -7.78 12.20
N THR A 40 -12.37 -8.68 11.26
CA THR A 40 -11.00 -9.11 10.89
C THR A 40 -10.17 -7.96 10.38
N LEU A 41 -10.71 -7.12 9.48
CA LEU A 41 -10.02 -5.94 8.96
C LEU A 41 -9.67 -4.96 10.09
N THR A 42 -10.59 -4.72 11.01
CA THR A 42 -10.37 -3.84 12.16
C THR A 42 -9.30 -4.40 13.09
N ALA A 43 -9.34 -5.70 13.39
CA ALA A 43 -8.35 -6.38 14.21
C ALA A 43 -6.96 -6.36 13.57
N LYS A 44 -6.86 -6.59 12.25
CA LYS A 44 -5.59 -6.47 11.51
C LYS A 44 -5.02 -5.06 11.61
N ARG A 45 -5.85 -4.04 11.34
CA ARG A 45 -5.42 -2.64 11.45
C ARG A 45 -4.91 -2.25 12.85
N GLN A 46 -5.46 -2.86 13.91
CA GLN A 46 -5.08 -2.54 15.28
C GLN A 46 -3.85 -3.31 15.77
N ASN A 47 -3.73 -4.58 15.39
CA ASN A 47 -2.77 -5.51 15.99
C ASN A 47 -1.58 -5.82 15.08
N ASP A 48 -1.70 -5.59 13.78
CA ASP A 48 -0.68 -5.93 12.79
C ASP A 48 0.03 -4.65 12.30
N PRO A 49 1.26 -4.37 12.75
CA PRO A 49 1.95 -3.14 12.41
C PRO A 49 2.36 -3.08 10.92
N THR A 50 2.40 -4.22 10.22
CA THR A 50 2.72 -4.27 8.79
C THR A 50 1.48 -4.14 7.92
N PHE A 51 0.27 -4.21 8.51
CA PHE A 51 -0.96 -4.07 7.76
C PHE A 51 -1.15 -2.62 7.25
N PRO A 52 -1.54 -2.41 5.98
CA PRO A 52 -1.71 -1.08 5.41
C PRO A 52 -2.67 -0.20 6.21
N LYS A 53 -2.40 1.09 6.25
CA LYS A 53 -3.22 2.07 6.99
C LYS A 53 -4.15 2.80 6.02
N PRO A 54 -5.42 3.04 6.40
CA PRO A 54 -6.32 3.79 5.55
C PRO A 54 -5.91 5.26 5.47
N VAL A 55 -6.09 5.85 4.29
CA VAL A 55 -5.92 7.28 4.03
C VAL A 55 -7.24 7.99 4.31
N VAL A 56 -7.17 9.12 5.02
CA VAL A 56 -8.33 9.97 5.29
C VAL A 56 -8.37 11.07 4.24
N LEU A 57 -9.34 11.03 3.33
CA LEU A 57 -9.45 12.01 2.23
C LEU A 57 -10.32 13.22 2.58
N ALA A 58 -11.17 13.11 3.59
CA ALA A 58 -11.95 14.24 4.08
C ALA A 58 -12.05 14.19 5.61
N ALA A 59 -11.64 15.27 6.27
CA ALA A 59 -11.87 15.48 7.70
C ALA A 59 -13.32 15.96 7.88
N GLY A 60 -14.24 15.02 8.04
CA GLY A 60 -15.63 15.36 8.39
C GLY A 60 -15.74 15.79 9.84
N ASP A 61 -16.43 16.90 10.08
CA ASP A 61 -17.10 17.21 11.35
C ASP A 61 -18.00 16.01 11.71
N GLY A 62 -17.59 15.25 12.72
CA GLY A 62 -18.46 14.38 13.50
C GLY A 62 -18.96 13.08 12.86
N ARG A 63 -19.30 12.99 11.56
CA ARG A 63 -20.09 11.83 11.06
C ARG A 63 -19.67 11.17 9.75
N ARG A 64 -18.76 11.71 8.94
CA ARG A 64 -18.37 11.07 7.66
C ARG A 64 -16.91 11.33 7.30
N ARG A 65 -15.98 10.76 8.08
CA ARG A 65 -14.59 10.63 7.60
C ARG A 65 -14.60 9.63 6.44
N SER A 66 -14.37 10.13 5.23
CA SER A 66 -14.18 9.29 4.05
C SER A 66 -12.79 8.66 4.14
N ILE A 67 -12.76 7.42 4.62
CA ILE A 67 -11.54 6.60 4.64
C ILE A 67 -11.46 5.78 3.35
N CYS A 68 -10.26 5.76 2.78
CA CYS A 68 -9.92 5.01 1.58
C CYS A 68 -8.66 4.18 1.82
N TRP A 69 -8.43 3.19 0.97
CA TRP A 69 -7.29 2.27 1.05
C TRP A 69 -6.51 2.34 -0.25
N VAL A 70 -5.18 2.36 -0.19
CA VAL A 70 -4.35 2.33 -1.39
C VAL A 70 -4.31 0.88 -1.90
N LYS A 71 -4.73 0.66 -3.14
CA LYS A 71 -4.80 -0.69 -3.71
C LYS A 71 -3.42 -1.37 -3.75
N SER A 72 -2.37 -0.65 -4.17
CA SER A 72 -1.02 -1.19 -4.30
C SER A 72 -0.46 -1.65 -2.95
N GLU A 73 -0.60 -0.86 -1.88
CA GLU A 73 -0.17 -1.24 -0.52
C GLU A 73 -0.84 -2.53 -0.03
N LEU A 74 -2.13 -2.70 -0.31
CA LEU A 74 -2.86 -3.93 0.02
C LEU A 74 -2.31 -5.13 -0.77
N GLU A 75 -2.00 -4.95 -2.05
CA GLU A 75 -1.43 -6.02 -2.89
C GLU A 75 0.01 -6.36 -2.50
N GLU A 76 0.81 -5.37 -2.14
CA GLU A 76 2.16 -5.56 -1.58
C GLU A 76 2.12 -6.38 -0.29
N TRP A 77 1.24 -5.99 0.65
CA TRP A 77 1.05 -6.75 1.88
C TRP A 77 0.60 -8.20 1.59
N MET A 78 -0.32 -8.40 0.64
CA MET A 78 -0.72 -9.76 0.23
C MET A 78 0.45 -10.58 -0.33
N ARG A 79 1.33 -9.95 -1.13
CA ARG A 79 2.54 -10.59 -1.64
C ARG A 79 3.50 -10.98 -0.51
N GLU A 80 3.66 -10.14 0.51
CA GLU A 80 4.46 -10.48 1.69
C GLU A 80 3.87 -11.65 2.48
N GLN A 81 2.55 -11.67 2.70
CA GLN A 81 1.88 -12.81 3.34
C GLN A 81 2.07 -14.10 2.53
N MET A 82 2.05 -14.02 1.20
CA MET A 82 2.31 -15.16 0.32
C MET A 82 3.75 -15.66 0.44
N LYS A 83 4.74 -14.77 0.53
CA LYS A 83 6.15 -15.15 0.74
C LYS A 83 6.35 -15.85 2.09
N ASN A 84 5.71 -15.35 3.15
CA ASN A 84 5.81 -15.92 4.50
C ASN A 84 5.02 -17.22 4.69
N ARG A 85 4.24 -17.66 3.69
CA ARG A 85 3.51 -18.92 3.72
C ARG A 85 4.41 -20.12 3.36
N GLY A 86 5.50 -19.88 2.62
CA GLY A 86 6.52 -20.89 2.30
C GLY A 86 7.53 -21.02 3.43
#